data_AF-A0A6H9TJ91-F1
#
_entry.id   AF-A0A6H9TJ91-F1
#
_cell.length_a   1.000
_cell.length_b   1.000
_cell.length_c   1.000
_cell.angle_alpha   90.00
_cell.angle_beta   90.00
_cell.angle_gamma   90.00
#
_symmetry.space_group_name_H-M   'P 1'
#
loop_
_entity.id
_entity.type
_entity.pdbx_description
1 polymer ?
#
loop_
_entity_poly.entity_id
_entity_poly.type
_entity_poly.pdbx_seq_one_letter_code
_entity_poly.pdbx_strand_id
1 'polypeptide(L)'
;LADALRALTAGGAARAAAASGAAVALASNLVNNLPAGLVASATAGVAHSPQPVIDALLIGVDLGPNLSVTGSLATILWLAAIRREGQQVSAGKFLAIGACVMLPALAAALAVRLA
;
A
#
# COMPACT_ATOMS: atom_id res chain seq x y z
N LEU A 1 12.95 -6.06 10.23
CA LEU A 1 12.23 -6.00 8.92
C LEU A 1 13.08 -6.55 7.78
N ALA A 2 14.32 -6.07 7.57
CA ALA A 2 15.16 -6.53 6.47
C ALA A 2 15.44 -8.05 6.49
N ASP A 3 15.78 -8.62 7.65
CA ASP A 3 16.01 -10.07 7.77
C ASP A 3 14.74 -10.89 7.51
N ALA A 4 13.58 -10.38 7.94
CA ALA A 4 12.29 -11.01 7.65
C ALA A 4 12.00 -11.00 6.14
N LEU A 5 12.28 -9.88 5.46
CA LEU A 5 12.11 -9.75 4.01
C LEU A 5 13.10 -10.64 3.24
N ARG A 6 14.34 -10.78 3.71
CA ARG A 6 15.32 -11.75 3.18
C ARG A 6 14.84 -13.18 3.33
N ALA A 7 14.36 -13.56 4.51
CA ALA A 7 13.83 -14.90 4.77
C ALA A 7 12.61 -15.22 3.89
N LEU A 8 11.69 -14.26 3.73
CA LEU A 8 10.56 -14.37 2.79
C LEU A 8 11.04 -14.58 1.35
N THR A 9 12.01 -13.78 0.91
CA THR A 9 12.57 -13.83 -0.45
C THR A 9 13.28 -15.14 -0.73
N ALA A 10 14.01 -15.69 0.25
CA ALA A 10 14.67 -17.00 0.15
C ALA A 10 13.66 -18.14 -0.05
N GLY A 11 12.43 -17.99 0.48
CA GLY A 11 11.32 -18.91 0.26
C GLY A 11 10.53 -18.68 -1.04
N GLY A 12 10.99 -17.78 -1.93
CA GLY A 12 10.39 -17.50 -3.24
C GLY A 12 10.06 -16.03 -3.46
N ALA A 13 10.70 -15.41 -4.47
CA ALA A 13 10.58 -13.97 -4.74
C ALA A 13 9.14 -13.51 -5.05
N ALA A 14 8.37 -14.29 -5.82
CA ALA A 14 6.99 -13.95 -6.14
C ALA A 14 6.08 -13.96 -4.90
N ARG A 15 6.24 -14.97 -4.03
CA ARG A 15 5.51 -15.05 -2.76
C ARG A 15 5.91 -13.92 -1.81
N ALA A 16 7.20 -13.63 -1.73
CA ALA A 16 7.71 -12.52 -0.94
C ALA A 16 7.13 -11.18 -1.42
N ALA A 17 7.13 -10.94 -2.73
CA ALA A 17 6.58 -9.74 -3.35
C ALA A 17 5.09 -9.58 -3.05
N ALA A 18 4.28 -10.62 -3.29
CA ALA A 18 2.84 -10.58 -2.99
C ALA A 18 2.57 -10.28 -1.51
N ALA A 19 3.26 -10.98 -0.60
CA ALA A 19 3.07 -10.81 0.84
C ALA A 19 3.53 -9.43 1.33
N SER A 20 4.71 -8.97 0.90
CA SER A 20 5.26 -7.68 1.34
C SER A 20 4.50 -6.50 0.75
N GLY A 21 4.08 -6.59 -0.51
CA GLY A 21 3.26 -5.57 -1.16
C GLY A 21 1.90 -5.42 -0.48
N ALA A 22 1.21 -6.53 -0.21
CA ALA A 22 -0.05 -6.51 0.55
C ALA A 22 0.13 -5.99 1.99
N ALA A 23 1.21 -6.39 2.68
CA ALA A 23 1.49 -5.92 4.02
C ALA A 23 1.72 -4.40 4.06
N VAL A 24 2.49 -3.85 3.11
CA VAL A 24 2.70 -2.40 3.02
C VAL A 24 1.42 -1.66 2.65
N ALA A 25 0.59 -2.23 1.76
CA ALA A 25 -0.69 -1.66 1.41
C ALA A 25 -1.63 -1.51 2.61
N LEU A 26 -1.66 -2.50 3.50
CA LEU A 26 -2.44 -2.42 4.73
C LEU A 26 -1.80 -1.47 5.73
N ALA A 27 -0.49 -1.54 5.93
CA ALA A 27 0.24 -0.72 6.88
C ALA A 27 0.13 0.79 6.57
N SER A 28 0.12 1.18 5.29
CA SER A 28 0.02 2.58 4.88
C SER A 28 -1.26 3.27 5.36
N ASN A 29 -2.33 2.52 5.63
CA ASN A 29 -3.57 3.06 6.20
C ASN A 29 -3.46 3.42 7.69
N LEU A 30 -2.49 2.83 8.40
CA LEU A 30 -2.24 3.08 9.82
C LEU A 30 -1.25 4.22 10.03
N VAL A 31 -0.21 4.31 9.18
CA VAL A 31 0.91 5.23 9.38
C VAL A 31 1.08 6.31 8.31
N ASN A 32 0.22 6.33 7.29
CA ASN A 32 0.36 7.09 6.03
C ASN A 32 1.32 6.46 5.00
N ASN A 33 1.09 6.77 3.74
CA ASN A 33 1.84 6.23 2.60
C ASN A 33 3.30 6.67 2.53
N LEU A 34 3.61 7.94 2.84
CA LEU A 34 4.98 8.44 2.75
C LEU A 34 5.90 7.79 3.82
N PRO A 35 5.54 7.75 5.12
CA PRO A 35 6.34 7.05 6.11
C PRO A 35 6.44 5.54 5.83
N ALA A 36 5.35 4.89 5.42
CA ALA A 36 5.36 3.47 5.05
C ALA A 36 6.31 3.20 3.88
N GLY A 37 6.28 4.05 2.85
CA GLY A 37 7.14 3.95 1.67
C GLY A 37 8.63 4.14 2.00
N LEU A 38 8.97 5.08 2.88
CA LEU A 38 10.35 5.26 3.33
C LEU A 38 10.87 4.04 4.09
N VAL A 39 10.07 3.48 5.00
CA VAL A 39 10.43 2.25 5.73
C VAL A 39 10.56 1.07 4.78
N ALA A 40 9.64 0.92 3.82
CA ALA A 40 9.68 -0.13 2.81
C ALA A 40 10.93 -0.03 1.93
N SER A 41 11.23 1.17 1.42
CA SER A 41 12.41 1.44 0.59
C SER A 41 13.71 1.17 1.34
N ALA A 42 13.84 1.66 2.58
CA ALA A 42 15.02 1.41 3.41
C ALA A 42 15.19 -0.09 3.69
N THR A 43 14.09 -0.77 4.03
CA THR A 43 14.09 -2.23 4.27
C THR A 43 14.51 -3.00 3.03
N ALA A 44 13.97 -2.65 1.86
CA ALA A 44 14.28 -3.31 0.60
C ALA A 44 15.75 -3.14 0.20
N GLY A 45 16.31 -1.94 0.41
CA GLY A 45 17.72 -1.63 0.18
C GLY A 45 18.65 -2.46 1.07
N VAL A 46 18.40 -2.48 2.39
CA VAL A 46 19.20 -3.31 3.32
C VAL A 46 19.07 -4.80 2.97
N ALA A 47 17.87 -5.25 2.61
CA ALA A 47 17.62 -6.64 2.25
C ALA A 47 18.24 -7.06 0.90
N HIS A 48 18.73 -6.12 0.07
CA HIS A 48 19.10 -6.35 -1.32
C HIS A 48 17.97 -7.05 -2.09
N SER A 49 16.75 -6.53 -1.93
CA SER A 49 15.54 -7.16 -2.44
C SER A 49 15.54 -7.19 -3.97
N PRO A 50 15.07 -8.29 -4.59
CA PRO A 50 14.97 -8.38 -6.04
C PRO A 50 13.88 -7.44 -6.57
N GLN A 51 13.98 -7.05 -7.83
CA GLN A 51 13.08 -6.08 -8.47
C GLN A 51 11.58 -6.39 -8.27
N PRO A 52 11.08 -7.64 -8.41
CA PRO A 52 9.66 -7.91 -8.21
C PRO A 52 9.15 -7.57 -6.80
N VAL A 53 10.01 -7.71 -5.77
CA VAL A 53 9.68 -7.34 -4.39
C VAL A 53 9.61 -5.81 -4.26
N ILE A 54 10.58 -5.10 -4.83
CA ILE A 54 10.59 -3.63 -4.84
C ILE A 54 9.32 -3.09 -5.53
N ASP A 55 8.97 -3.64 -6.68
CA ASP A 55 7.79 -3.19 -7.43
C ASP A 55 6.50 -3.47 -6.65
N ALA A 56 6.36 -4.63 -6.01
CA ALA A 56 5.21 -4.95 -5.19
C ALA A 56 5.09 -4.04 -3.94
N LEU A 57 6.23 -3.66 -3.32
CA LEU A 57 6.24 -2.67 -2.24
C LEU A 57 5.71 -1.32 -2.74
N LEU A 58 6.17 -0.85 -3.91
CA LEU A 58 5.72 0.41 -4.51
C LEU A 58 4.22 0.39 -4.85
N ILE A 59 3.73 -0.70 -5.44
CA ILE A 59 2.29 -0.92 -5.69
C ILE A 59 1.51 -0.81 -4.37
N GLY A 60 2.01 -1.43 -3.30
CA GLY A 60 1.37 -1.37 -2.00
C GLY A 60 1.36 0.03 -1.39
N VAL A 61 2.46 0.78 -1.50
CA VAL A 61 2.56 2.18 -1.04
C VAL A 61 1.54 3.08 -1.75
N ASP A 62 1.35 2.89 -3.05
CA ASP A 62 0.49 3.74 -3.87
C ASP A 62 -1.00 3.40 -3.72
N LEU A 63 -1.36 2.10 -3.78
CA LEU A 63 -2.76 1.67 -3.72
C LEU A 63 -3.29 1.54 -2.29
N GLY A 64 -2.43 1.15 -1.35
CA GLY A 64 -2.73 1.01 0.07
C GLY A 64 -3.63 2.10 0.66
N PRO A 65 -3.24 3.37 0.53
CA PRO A 65 -3.90 4.53 1.14
C PRO A 65 -5.35 4.77 0.75
N ASN A 66 -5.84 4.11 -0.30
CA ASN A 66 -7.22 4.25 -0.77
C ASN A 66 -8.22 3.48 0.10
N LEU A 67 -7.77 2.75 1.12
CA LEU A 67 -8.65 2.03 2.05
C LEU A 67 -9.12 2.90 3.23
N SER A 68 -8.32 3.88 3.67
CA SER A 68 -8.62 4.74 4.83
C SER A 68 -8.37 6.22 4.55
N VAL A 69 -9.17 7.09 5.18
CA VAL A 69 -8.99 8.55 5.14
C VAL A 69 -7.60 8.98 5.59
N THR A 70 -7.02 8.29 6.57
CA THR A 70 -5.69 8.57 7.13
C THR A 70 -4.54 8.07 6.26
N GLY A 71 -4.83 7.26 5.23
CA GLY A 71 -3.81 6.60 4.42
C GLY A 71 -2.94 7.58 3.62
N SER A 72 -3.49 8.71 3.18
CA SER A 72 -2.77 9.70 2.38
C SER A 72 -3.22 11.13 2.70
N LEU A 73 -2.26 12.07 2.63
CA LEU A 73 -2.56 13.50 2.72
C LEU A 73 -3.44 13.94 1.55
N ALA A 74 -3.25 13.36 0.35
CA ALA A 74 -4.06 13.69 -0.82
C ALA A 74 -5.54 13.42 -0.57
N THR A 75 -5.86 12.30 0.10
CA THR A 75 -7.23 11.96 0.52
C THR A 75 -7.80 13.02 1.46
N ILE A 76 -7.04 13.42 2.47
CA ILE A 76 -7.47 14.45 3.44
C ILE A 76 -7.71 15.79 2.74
N LEU A 77 -6.80 16.21 1.86
CA LEU A 77 -6.91 17.45 1.10
C LEU A 77 -8.15 17.42 0.20
N TRP A 78 -8.43 16.29 -0.44
CA TRP A 78 -9.59 16.19 -1.32
C TRP A 78 -10.90 16.21 -0.52
N LEU A 79 -10.97 15.45 0.57
CA LEU A 79 -12.11 15.48 1.48
C LEU A 79 -12.34 16.88 2.09
N ALA A 80 -11.27 17.61 2.39
CA ALA A 80 -11.35 18.97 2.86
C ALA A 80 -11.90 19.93 1.80
N ALA A 81 -11.54 19.77 0.53
CA ALA A 81 -12.05 20.63 -0.53
C ALA A 81 -13.51 20.34 -0.89
N ILE A 82 -13.94 19.06 -1.00
CA ILE A 82 -15.37 18.76 -1.25
C ILE A 82 -16.28 19.20 -0.08
N ARG A 83 -15.74 19.21 1.15
CA ARG A 83 -16.46 19.72 2.32
C ARG A 83 -16.76 21.22 2.20
N ARG A 84 -15.90 21.98 1.53
CA ARG A 84 -16.13 23.41 1.24
C ARG A 84 -17.26 23.61 0.22
N GLU A 85 -17.48 22.62 -0.65
CA GLU A 85 -18.60 22.56 -1.60
C GLU A 85 -19.88 21.95 -0.99
N GLY A 86 -19.93 21.81 0.35
CA GLY A 86 -21.09 21.27 1.06
C GLY A 86 -21.24 19.74 1.00
N GLN A 87 -20.29 19.01 0.39
CA GLN A 87 -20.32 17.55 0.31
C GLN A 87 -19.59 16.91 1.50
N GLN A 88 -20.22 15.96 2.17
CA GLN A 88 -19.60 15.22 3.27
C GLN A 88 -19.51 13.72 2.97
N VAL A 89 -18.33 13.15 3.21
CA VAL A 89 -18.08 11.71 3.12
C VAL A 89 -17.61 11.25 4.50
N SER A 90 -18.36 10.33 5.11
CA SER A 90 -17.96 9.73 6.38
C SER A 90 -16.81 8.76 6.19
N ALA A 91 -15.99 8.57 7.24
CA ALA A 91 -14.89 7.60 7.21
C ALA A 91 -15.38 6.18 6.89
N GLY A 92 -16.56 5.78 7.41
CA GLY A 92 -17.16 4.48 7.10
C GLY A 92 -17.56 4.34 5.62
N LYS A 93 -18.12 5.39 5.01
CA LYS A 93 -18.44 5.38 3.58
C LYS A 93 -17.17 5.29 2.73
N PHE A 94 -16.13 6.04 3.11
CA PHE A 94 -14.84 5.98 2.45
C PHE A 94 -14.24 4.58 2.53
N LEU A 95 -14.22 3.97 3.72
CA LEU A 95 -13.72 2.61 3.93
C LEU A 95 -14.49 1.56 3.12
N ALA A 96 -15.81 1.65 3.06
CA ALA A 96 -16.63 0.71 2.31
C ALA A 96 -16.33 0.77 0.80
N ILE A 97 -16.27 1.98 0.22
CA ILE A 97 -15.92 2.18 -1.19
C ILE A 97 -14.46 1.76 -1.42
N GLY A 98 -13.56 2.17 -0.53
CA GLY A 98 -12.15 1.81 -0.55
C GLY A 98 -11.96 0.31 -0.59
N ALA A 99 -12.61 -0.45 0.29
CA ALA A 99 -12.53 -1.91 0.30
C ALA A 99 -12.99 -2.53 -1.03
N CYS A 100 -14.06 -2.01 -1.64
CA CYS A 100 -14.56 -2.50 -2.93
C CYS A 100 -13.65 -2.16 -4.12
N VAL A 101 -12.85 -1.09 -4.05
CA VAL A 101 -12.05 -0.62 -5.19
C VAL A 101 -10.56 -0.94 -5.01
N MET A 102 -10.00 -0.64 -3.83
CA MET A 102 -8.59 -0.83 -3.50
C MET A 102 -8.21 -2.31 -3.48
N LEU A 103 -9.00 -3.19 -2.85
CA LEU A 103 -8.62 -4.61 -2.74
C LEU A 103 -8.56 -5.31 -4.11
N PRO A 104 -9.56 -5.16 -5.01
CA PRO A 104 -9.45 -5.73 -6.35
C PRO A 104 -8.33 -5.09 -7.18
N ALA A 105 -8.12 -3.78 -7.07
CA ALA A 105 -7.03 -3.10 -7.78
C ALA A 105 -5.65 -3.59 -7.32
N LEU A 106 -5.45 -3.75 -6.01
CA LEU A 106 -4.22 -4.30 -5.44
C LEU A 106 -3.98 -5.73 -5.90
N ALA A 107 -5.00 -6.59 -5.82
CA ALA A 107 -4.90 -7.98 -6.27
C ALA A 107 -4.56 -8.06 -7.76
N ALA A 108 -5.22 -7.27 -8.61
CA ALA A 108 -4.97 -7.24 -10.04
C ALA A 108 -3.56 -6.70 -10.37
N ALA A 109 -3.13 -5.61 -9.73
CA ALA A 109 -1.80 -5.04 -9.95
C ALA A 109 -0.68 -6.01 -9.55
N LEU A 110 -0.81 -6.67 -8.39
CA LEU A 110 0.14 -7.70 -7.96
C LEU A 110 0.11 -8.92 -8.88
N ALA A 111 -1.08 -9.40 -9.28
CA ALA A 111 -1.20 -10.53 -10.19
C ALA A 111 -0.52 -10.26 -11.54
N VAL A 112 -0.78 -9.08 -12.14
CA VAL A 112 -0.15 -8.68 -13.41
C VAL A 112 1.36 -8.53 -13.27
N ARG A 113 1.85 -7.98 -12.15
CA ARG A 113 3.29 -7.79 -11.94
C ARG A 113 4.04 -9.10 -11.73
N LEU A 114 3.38 -10.11 -11.17
CA LEU A 114 3.98 -11.39 -10.76
C LEU A 114 3.73 -12.55 -11.75
N ALA A 115 2.91 -12.33 -12.77
CA ALA A 115 2.75 -13.23 -13.91
C ALA A 115 3.99 -13.19 -14.83
#